data_AF-A0A7S3DMJ0-F1
#
_entry.id   AF-A0A7S3DMJ0-F1
#
_cell.length_a   1.000
_cell.length_b   1.000
_cell.length_c   1.000
_cell.angle_alpha   90.00
_cell.angle_beta   90.00
_cell.angle_gamma   90.00
#
_symmetry.space_group_name_H-M   'P 1'
#
loop_
_entity.id
_entity.type
_entity.pdbx_description
1 polymer ?
#
loop_
_entity_poly.entity_id
_entity_poly.type
_entity_poly.pdbx_seq_one_letter_code
_entity_poly.pdbx_strand_id
1 'polypeptide(L)'
;MGCGSGFCKFLLIVINVIFIICGVAIAGLGAFVYTLLNVGNVQITSNVTGCDVSSLSMEKLGQCFSSFCGLLAQYSNGMDVCSSVRLFPIGFMIIGGAVMIIAIFGCCGAMKQNRVCLMIYFFVLLVIFLSQAAVAVLAFAFAPQALAFGQTAWNDFPGNNTQHLMQLFGCCGFQNATRDEVTFCDSNGIDRSLSCLTKVQNLILGQIVIVGAIGGGVVFLELIGIIGSCVVCRRQKKVGGM
;
A
#
# COMPACT_ATOMS: atom_id res chain seq x y z
N MET A 1 -39.42 16.35 -13.59
CA MET A 1 -38.09 16.16 -12.95
C MET A 1 -37.39 14.99 -13.63
N GLY A 2 -36.21 15.16 -14.25
CA GLY A 2 -35.50 14.03 -14.85
C GLY A 2 -34.97 13.10 -13.76
N CYS A 3 -35.62 11.95 -13.58
CA CYS A 3 -35.45 10.99 -12.47
C CYS A 3 -33.97 10.63 -12.22
N GLY A 4 -33.16 10.47 -13.27
CA GLY A 4 -31.74 10.10 -13.13
C GLY A 4 -30.81 11.15 -12.53
N SER A 5 -31.11 12.45 -12.65
CA SER A 5 -30.17 13.50 -12.21
C SER A 5 -30.15 13.72 -10.69
N GLY A 6 -31.25 13.44 -10.01
CA GLY A 6 -31.31 13.46 -8.55
C GLY A 6 -30.55 12.28 -7.96
N PHE A 7 -30.74 11.10 -8.55
CA PHE A 7 -30.05 9.87 -8.16
C PHE A 7 -28.52 9.97 -8.29
N CYS A 8 -28.00 10.48 -9.42
CA CYS A 8 -26.55 10.66 -9.58
C CYS A 8 -25.95 11.63 -8.55
N LYS A 9 -26.65 12.71 -8.19
CA LYS A 9 -26.21 13.63 -7.14
C LYS A 9 -26.15 12.95 -5.78
N PHE A 10 -27.21 12.23 -5.43
CA PHE A 10 -27.28 11.50 -4.16
C PHE A 10 -26.17 10.45 -4.07
N LEU A 11 -25.98 9.64 -5.12
CA LEU A 11 -24.94 8.63 -5.19
C LEU A 11 -23.53 9.24 -5.03
N LEU A 12 -23.26 10.35 -5.72
CA LEU A 12 -21.97 11.04 -5.64
C LEU A 12 -21.71 11.59 -4.23
N ILE A 13 -22.73 12.13 -3.56
CA ILE A 13 -22.62 12.59 -2.16
C ILE A 13 -22.31 11.42 -1.23
N VAL A 14 -23.06 10.33 -1.32
CA VAL A 14 -22.87 9.15 -0.46
C VAL A 14 -21.47 8.57 -0.61
N ILE A 15 -21.00 8.36 -1.84
CA ILE A 15 -19.65 7.81 -2.11
C ILE A 15 -18.56 8.73 -1.55
N ASN A 16 -18.66 10.04 -1.75
CA ASN A 16 -17.66 10.97 -1.23
C ASN A 16 -17.71 11.09 0.31
N VAL A 17 -18.88 10.96 0.95
CA VAL A 17 -18.95 10.89 2.42
C VAL A 17 -18.24 9.64 2.95
N ILE A 18 -18.42 8.49 2.29
CA ILE A 18 -17.69 7.26 2.64
C ILE A 18 -16.18 7.49 2.49
N PHE A 19 -15.73 8.13 1.41
CA PHE A 19 -14.30 8.45 1.22
C PHE A 19 -13.75 9.44 2.23
N ILE A 20 -14.55 10.38 2.73
CA ILE A 20 -14.13 11.26 3.84
C ILE A 20 -13.90 10.43 5.11
N ILE A 21 -14.84 9.56 5.47
CA ILE A 21 -14.73 8.71 6.67
C ILE A 21 -13.51 7.77 6.55
N CYS A 22 -13.34 7.11 5.40
CA CYS A 22 -12.18 6.27 5.13
C CYS A 22 -10.88 7.07 5.16
N GLY A 23 -10.83 8.27 4.58
CA GLY A 23 -9.65 9.13 4.59
C GLY A 23 -9.23 9.53 5.99
N VAL A 24 -10.18 9.93 6.85
CA VAL A 24 -9.92 10.23 8.27
C VAL A 24 -9.42 9.00 9.01
N ALA A 25 -10.02 7.82 8.79
CA ALA A 25 -9.59 6.57 9.41
C ALA A 25 -8.17 6.17 8.99
N ILE A 26 -7.84 6.26 7.70
CA ILE A 26 -6.51 5.94 7.16
C ILE A 26 -5.46 6.91 7.68
N ALA A 27 -5.74 8.22 7.66
CA ALA A 27 -4.81 9.22 8.19
C ALA A 27 -4.61 9.07 9.70
N GLY A 28 -5.69 8.79 10.45
CA GLY A 28 -5.64 8.51 11.87
C GLY A 28 -4.83 7.25 12.20
N LEU A 29 -5.02 6.16 11.44
CA LEU A 29 -4.22 4.95 11.57
C LEU A 29 -2.74 5.21 11.25
N GLY A 30 -2.45 5.97 10.20
CA GLY A 30 -1.10 6.39 9.86
C GLY A 30 -0.44 7.19 10.99
N ALA A 31 -1.15 8.19 11.52
CA ALA A 31 -0.69 8.99 12.66
C ALA A 31 -0.45 8.15 13.91
N PHE A 32 -1.37 7.22 14.22
CA PHE A 32 -1.24 6.30 15.34
C PHE A 32 -0.03 5.37 15.18
N VAL A 33 0.16 4.76 14.02
CA VAL A 33 1.34 3.92 13.76
C VAL A 33 2.62 4.75 13.81
N TYR A 34 2.61 5.97 13.29
CA TYR A 34 3.77 6.87 13.36
C TYR A 34 4.15 7.24 14.81
N THR A 35 3.18 7.55 15.66
CA THR A 35 3.46 7.83 17.08
C THR A 35 3.95 6.59 17.81
N LEU A 36 3.39 5.40 17.51
CA LEU A 36 3.92 4.14 18.05
C LEU A 36 5.39 3.92 17.67
N LEU A 37 5.77 4.20 16.42
CA LEU A 37 7.16 4.09 15.97
C LEU A 37 8.10 5.16 16.57
N ASN A 38 7.58 6.27 17.08
CA ASN A 38 8.37 7.39 17.62
C ASN A 38 8.47 7.39 19.16
N VAL A 39 7.47 6.87 19.88
CA VAL A 39 7.48 6.73 21.35
C VAL A 39 8.44 5.62 21.80
N GLY A 40 8.74 4.66 20.92
CA GLY A 40 9.91 3.78 21.05
C GLY A 40 11.20 4.58 20.88
N ASN A 41 11.53 5.43 21.85
CA ASN A 41 12.77 6.18 21.87
C ASN A 41 13.94 5.19 21.79
N VAL A 42 14.69 5.28 20.71
CA VAL A 42 15.82 4.42 20.39
C VAL A 42 16.88 4.63 21.47
N GLN A 43 16.93 3.71 22.43
CA GLN A 43 18.16 3.38 23.14
C GLN A 43 18.51 1.99 22.63
N ILE A 44 19.55 1.89 21.81
CA ILE A 44 20.15 0.60 21.45
C ILE A 44 20.75 0.04 22.73
N THR A 45 19.95 -0.66 23.53
CA THR A 45 20.44 -1.58 24.55
C THR A 45 20.54 -2.94 23.88
N SER A 46 21.75 -3.48 23.90
CA SER A 46 22.18 -4.75 23.31
C SER A 46 21.55 -6.00 23.94
N ASN A 47 20.39 -5.89 24.59
CA ASN A 47 19.70 -6.99 25.22
C ASN A 47 18.24 -7.02 24.75
N VAL A 48 17.96 -7.83 23.73
CA VAL A 48 16.60 -8.07 23.21
C VAL A 48 15.88 -8.98 24.21
N THR A 49 15.29 -8.39 25.24
CA THR A 49 14.32 -9.11 26.09
C THR A 49 12.97 -9.10 25.37
N GLY A 50 12.41 -10.30 25.14
CA GLY A 50 11.21 -10.52 24.32
C GLY A 50 9.98 -9.72 24.74
N CYS A 51 9.02 -9.63 23.81
CA CYS A 51 7.73 -8.96 24.04
C CYS A 51 6.88 -9.67 25.09
N ASP A 52 6.76 -9.09 26.29
CA ASP A 52 5.81 -9.54 27.31
C ASP A 52 4.37 -9.09 26.98
N VAL A 53 3.62 -10.00 26.34
CA VAL A 53 2.22 -9.81 25.88
C VAL A 53 1.18 -9.96 26.99
N SER A 54 1.60 -10.01 28.26
CA SER A 54 0.79 -10.39 29.42
C SER A 54 -0.31 -9.39 29.81
N SER A 55 -0.33 -8.20 29.21
CA SER A 55 -1.39 -7.19 29.37
C SER A 55 -1.51 -6.35 28.09
N LEU A 56 -2.65 -6.40 27.41
CA LEU A 56 -2.86 -5.77 26.10
C LEU A 56 -3.10 -4.25 26.24
N SER A 57 -2.04 -3.50 26.59
CA SER A 57 -1.99 -2.04 26.48
C SER A 57 -1.44 -1.64 25.11
N MET A 58 -2.03 -0.61 24.48
CA MET A 58 -1.63 -0.08 23.17
C MET A 58 -0.17 0.42 23.13
N GLU A 59 0.44 0.71 24.29
CA GLU A 59 1.85 1.10 24.40
C GLU A 59 2.82 -0.08 24.17
N LYS A 60 2.44 -1.30 24.60
CA LYS A 60 3.26 -2.51 24.44
C LYS A 60 3.30 -3.01 22.99
N LEU A 61 2.26 -2.75 22.22
CA LEU A 61 2.22 -3.06 20.79
C LEU A 61 3.26 -2.22 20.01
N GLY A 62 3.44 -0.96 20.40
CA GLY A 62 4.49 -0.09 19.84
C GLY A 62 5.91 -0.58 20.16
N GLN A 63 6.12 -1.18 21.33
CA GLN A 63 7.39 -1.79 21.72
C GLN A 63 7.72 -3.06 20.90
N CYS A 64 6.73 -3.85 20.50
CA CYS A 64 6.96 -5.00 19.62
C CYS A 64 7.31 -4.58 18.19
N PHE A 65 6.65 -3.54 17.67
CA PHE A 65 6.99 -2.99 16.36
C PHE A 65 8.38 -2.33 16.34
N SER A 66 8.77 -1.63 17.41
CA SER A 66 10.13 -1.05 17.52
C SER A 66 11.21 -2.12 17.71
N SER A 67 10.93 -3.19 18.48
CA SER A 67 11.85 -4.33 18.65
C SER A 67 12.06 -5.09 17.34
N PHE A 68 11.00 -5.26 16.54
CA PHE A 68 11.09 -5.82 15.19
C PHE A 68 11.93 -4.94 14.26
N CYS A 69 11.80 -3.61 14.34
CA CYS A 69 12.66 -2.68 13.60
C CYS A 69 14.13 -2.77 14.04
N GLY A 70 14.40 -2.86 15.35
CA GLY A 70 15.76 -3.04 15.89
C GLY A 70 16.42 -4.34 15.43
N LEU A 71 15.67 -5.45 15.41
CA LEU A 71 16.10 -6.73 14.84
C LEU A 71 16.42 -6.61 13.33
N LEU A 72 15.58 -5.91 12.56
CA LEU A 72 15.82 -5.67 11.13
C LEU A 72 17.03 -4.74 10.86
N ALA A 73 17.28 -3.77 11.75
CA ALA A 73 18.42 -2.86 11.65
C ALA A 73 19.76 -3.56 11.95
N GLN A 74 19.80 -4.45 12.95
CA GLN A 74 20.99 -5.28 13.22
C GLN A 74 21.29 -6.26 12.09
N TYR A 75 20.28 -6.66 11.32
CA TYR A 75 20.41 -7.66 10.26
C TYR A 75 20.90 -7.09 8.91
N SER A 76 20.76 -5.79 8.66
CA SER A 76 20.91 -5.19 7.32
C SER A 76 22.21 -4.42 7.05
N ASN A 77 23.26 -4.58 7.86
CA ASN A 77 24.58 -3.95 7.67
C ASN A 77 24.53 -2.45 7.28
N GLY A 78 23.62 -1.67 7.86
CA GLY A 78 23.59 -0.22 7.69
C GLY A 78 22.77 0.31 6.50
N MET A 79 21.90 -0.48 5.87
CA MET A 79 20.77 0.11 5.14
C MET A 79 19.76 0.67 6.15
N ASP A 80 19.27 1.89 5.94
CA ASP A 80 18.28 2.57 6.79
C ASP A 80 16.87 1.93 6.70
N VAL A 81 16.73 0.62 6.90
CA VAL A 81 15.46 -0.12 6.79
C VAL A 81 14.42 0.44 7.76
N CYS A 82 14.85 0.93 8.93
CA CYS A 82 13.96 1.60 9.87
C CYS A 82 13.46 2.97 9.38
N SER A 83 14.23 3.68 8.56
CA SER A 83 13.75 4.90 7.89
C SER A 83 12.70 4.54 6.83
N SER A 84 12.89 3.45 6.08
CA SER A 84 11.88 2.94 5.14
C SER A 84 10.60 2.49 5.85
N VAL A 85 10.71 1.83 7.01
CA VAL A 85 9.55 1.43 7.85
C VAL A 85 8.78 2.65 8.35
N ARG A 86 9.48 3.75 8.69
CA ARG A 86 8.86 5.02 9.10
C ARG A 86 8.18 5.76 7.94
N LEU A 87 8.56 5.51 6.69
CA LEU A 87 7.92 6.11 5.51
C LEU A 87 6.50 5.58 5.26
N PHE A 88 6.21 4.31 5.57
CA PHE A 88 4.88 3.72 5.35
C PHE A 88 3.75 4.46 6.08
N PRO A 89 3.82 4.74 7.40
CA PRO A 89 2.75 5.48 8.08
C PRO A 89 2.65 6.94 7.65
N ILE A 90 3.77 7.57 7.28
CA ILE A 90 3.76 8.91 6.67
C ILE A 90 2.99 8.88 5.34
N GLY A 91 3.23 7.84 4.52
CA GLY A 91 2.48 7.59 3.29
C GLY A 91 0.97 7.46 3.54
N PHE A 92 0.55 6.72 4.56
CA PHE A 92 -0.87 6.62 4.93
C PHE A 92 -1.49 7.95 5.36
N MET A 93 -0.75 8.80 6.09
CA MET A 93 -1.21 10.15 6.41
C MET A 93 -1.43 10.99 5.15
N ILE A 94 -0.48 10.98 4.21
CA ILE A 94 -0.56 11.75 2.96
C ILE A 94 -1.70 11.24 2.08
N ILE A 95 -1.81 9.93 1.88
CA ILE A 95 -2.85 9.31 1.06
C ILE A 95 -4.23 9.55 1.67
N GLY A 96 -4.39 9.32 2.98
CA GLY A 96 -5.65 9.56 3.68
C GLY A 96 -6.09 11.03 3.63
N GLY A 97 -5.15 11.95 3.82
CA GLY A 97 -5.39 13.39 3.68
C GLY A 97 -5.79 13.81 2.27
N ALA A 98 -5.10 13.31 1.24
CA ALA A 98 -5.43 13.58 -0.16
C ALA A 98 -6.84 13.08 -0.52
N VAL A 99 -7.17 11.83 -0.15
CA VAL A 99 -8.51 11.24 -0.37
C VAL A 99 -9.60 12.09 0.31
N MET A 100 -9.36 12.53 1.55
CA MET A 100 -10.29 13.41 2.26
C MET A 100 -10.51 14.73 1.55
N ILE A 101 -9.44 15.42 1.11
CA ILE A 101 -9.53 16.72 0.42
C ILE A 101 -10.29 16.56 -0.90
N ILE A 102 -9.96 15.55 -1.70
CA ILE A 102 -10.63 15.28 -2.98
C ILE A 102 -12.12 15.02 -2.75
N ALA A 103 -12.46 14.21 -1.76
CA ALA A 103 -13.85 13.89 -1.44
C ALA A 103 -14.65 15.11 -0.93
N ILE A 104 -14.02 16.03 -0.19
CA ILE A 104 -14.63 17.32 0.20
C ILE A 104 -14.99 18.14 -1.03
N PHE A 105 -14.10 18.23 -2.04
CA PHE A 105 -14.40 18.93 -3.28
C PHE A 105 -15.56 18.29 -4.05
N GLY A 106 -15.61 16.96 -4.13
CA GLY A 106 -16.73 16.23 -4.74
C GLY A 106 -18.06 16.51 -4.03
N CYS A 107 -18.07 16.44 -2.70
CA CYS A 107 -19.27 16.67 -1.89
C CYS A 107 -19.73 18.14 -1.94
N CYS A 108 -18.80 19.08 -1.81
CA CYS A 108 -19.09 20.52 -1.89
C CYS A 108 -19.58 20.94 -3.28
N GLY A 109 -18.98 20.40 -4.35
CA GLY A 109 -19.40 20.67 -5.73
C GLY A 109 -20.82 20.18 -6.01
N ALA A 110 -21.20 19.04 -5.42
CA ALA A 110 -22.56 18.50 -5.52
C ALA A 110 -23.59 19.28 -4.71
N MET A 111 -23.27 19.64 -3.46
CA MET A 111 -24.18 20.34 -2.55
C MET A 111 -24.36 21.83 -2.89
N LYS A 112 -23.26 22.58 -3.00
CA LYS A 112 -23.28 24.05 -3.18
C LYS A 112 -23.54 24.50 -4.62
N GLN A 113 -23.83 23.56 -5.50
CA GLN A 113 -23.94 23.76 -6.95
C GLN A 113 -22.76 24.53 -7.58
N ASN A 114 -21.56 24.44 -6.98
CA ASN A 114 -20.38 25.14 -7.47
C ASN A 114 -19.68 24.30 -8.55
N ARG A 115 -19.76 24.79 -9.80
CA ARG A 115 -19.17 24.13 -10.96
C ARG A 115 -17.65 24.02 -10.89
N VAL A 116 -16.96 25.01 -10.30
CA VAL A 116 -15.49 25.03 -10.26
C VAL A 116 -14.98 23.87 -9.40
N CYS A 117 -15.53 23.68 -8.19
CA CYS A 117 -15.17 22.57 -7.32
C CYS A 117 -15.43 21.20 -7.97
N LEU A 118 -16.54 21.08 -8.70
CA LEU A 118 -16.89 19.84 -9.39
C LEU A 118 -15.97 19.55 -10.59
N MET A 119 -15.52 20.60 -11.30
CA MET A 119 -14.54 20.46 -12.39
C MET A 119 -13.15 20.06 -11.86
N ILE A 120 -12.70 20.66 -10.75
CA ILE A 120 -11.44 20.27 -10.09
C ILE A 120 -11.50 18.78 -9.70
N TYR A 121 -12.59 18.36 -9.04
CA TYR A 121 -12.79 16.96 -8.68
C TYR A 121 -12.75 16.03 -9.91
N PHE A 122 -13.43 16.40 -11.00
CA PHE A 122 -13.39 15.64 -12.26
C PHE A 122 -11.97 15.51 -12.82
N PHE A 123 -11.21 16.60 -12.91
CA PHE A 123 -9.85 16.57 -13.45
C PHE A 123 -8.90 15.75 -12.57
N VAL A 124 -9.01 15.87 -11.24
CA VAL A 124 -8.21 15.07 -10.31
C VAL A 124 -8.51 13.58 -10.46
N LEU A 125 -9.79 13.18 -10.52
CA LEU A 125 -10.15 11.79 -10.76
C LEU A 125 -9.65 11.27 -12.11
N LEU A 126 -9.68 12.11 -13.16
CA LEU A 126 -9.17 11.74 -14.47
C LEU A 126 -7.65 11.49 -14.43
N VAL A 127 -6.89 12.34 -13.75
CA VAL A 127 -5.44 12.16 -13.59
C VAL A 127 -5.13 10.89 -12.81
N ILE A 128 -5.89 10.61 -11.75
CA ILE A 128 -5.73 9.37 -10.95
C ILE A 128 -6.03 8.13 -11.81
N PHE A 129 -7.11 8.13 -12.60
CA PHE A 129 -7.45 7.02 -13.49
C PHE A 129 -6.34 6.76 -14.52
N LEU A 130 -5.81 7.81 -15.13
CA LEU A 130 -4.72 7.70 -16.10
C LEU A 130 -3.41 7.22 -15.45
N SER A 131 -3.10 7.66 -14.23
CA SER A 131 -1.92 7.21 -13.51
C SER A 131 -2.01 5.73 -13.12
N GLN A 132 -3.18 5.26 -12.67
CA GLN A 132 -3.42 3.85 -12.39
C GLN A 132 -3.25 2.98 -13.65
N ALA A 133 -3.80 3.43 -14.78
CA ALA A 133 -3.62 2.74 -16.05
C ALA A 133 -2.14 2.68 -16.46
N ALA A 134 -1.40 3.78 -16.32
CA ALA A 134 0.03 3.82 -16.61
C ALA A 134 0.82 2.86 -15.71
N VAL A 135 0.57 2.86 -14.39
CA VAL A 135 1.22 1.94 -13.45
C VAL A 135 0.91 0.49 -13.78
N ALA A 136 -0.34 0.16 -14.13
CA ALA A 136 -0.72 -1.20 -14.52
C ALA A 136 0.02 -1.68 -15.78
N VAL A 137 0.12 -0.83 -16.80
CA VAL A 137 0.84 -1.14 -18.05
C VAL A 137 2.34 -1.29 -17.79
N LEU A 138 2.94 -0.37 -17.03
CA LEU A 138 4.36 -0.42 -16.68
C LEU A 138 4.68 -1.66 -15.84
N ALA A 139 3.85 -2.01 -14.85
CA ALA A 139 4.05 -3.20 -14.04
C ALA A 139 4.10 -4.47 -14.90
N PHE A 140 3.24 -4.56 -15.92
CA PHE A 140 3.26 -5.68 -16.87
C PHE A 140 4.51 -5.66 -17.77
N ALA A 141 4.88 -4.49 -18.30
CA ALA A 141 6.04 -4.34 -19.19
C ALA A 141 7.39 -4.64 -18.50
N PHE A 142 7.51 -4.30 -17.22
CA PHE A 142 8.72 -4.47 -16.43
C PHE A 142 8.77 -5.80 -15.64
N ALA A 143 7.74 -6.65 -15.74
CA ALA A 143 7.71 -7.95 -15.08
C ALA A 143 8.96 -8.84 -15.31
N PRO A 144 9.47 -9.03 -16.55
CA PRO A 144 10.66 -9.86 -16.74
C PRO A 144 11.94 -9.22 -16.18
N GLN A 145 12.01 -7.88 -16.18
CA GLN A 145 13.16 -7.14 -15.70
C GLN A 145 13.25 -7.19 -14.17
N ALA A 146 12.11 -7.27 -13.48
CA ALA A 146 12.05 -7.47 -12.03
C ALA A 146 12.71 -8.80 -11.59
N LEU A 147 12.65 -9.84 -12.43
CA LEU A 147 13.29 -11.13 -12.14
C LEU A 147 14.83 -11.01 -12.18
N ALA A 148 15.36 -10.32 -13.18
CA ALA A 148 16.80 -10.08 -13.32
C ALA A 148 17.34 -9.25 -12.14
N PHE A 149 16.61 -8.19 -11.77
CA PHE A 149 16.95 -7.37 -10.61
C PHE A 149 16.88 -8.17 -9.29
N GLY A 150 15.91 -9.07 -9.17
CA GLY A 150 15.81 -9.98 -8.02
C GLY A 150 17.01 -10.91 -7.90
N GLN A 151 17.51 -11.44 -9.02
CA GLN A 151 18.68 -12.32 -9.02
C GLN A 151 19.96 -11.55 -8.68
N THR A 152 20.15 -10.33 -9.22
CA THR A 152 21.32 -9.50 -8.86
C THR A 152 21.28 -9.10 -7.39
N ALA A 153 20.10 -8.68 -6.90
CA ALA A 153 19.92 -8.37 -5.49
C ALA A 153 20.24 -9.58 -4.61
N TRP A 154 19.74 -10.77 -4.96
CA TRP A 154 20.02 -12.01 -4.23
C TRP A 154 21.51 -12.31 -4.12
N ASN A 155 22.27 -12.15 -5.21
CA ASN A 155 23.70 -12.41 -5.22
C ASN A 155 24.51 -11.39 -4.40
N ASP A 156 23.99 -10.16 -4.27
CA ASP A 156 24.61 -9.10 -3.47
C ASP A 156 24.27 -9.21 -1.97
N PHE A 157 23.30 -10.05 -1.59
CA PHE A 157 22.99 -10.28 -0.18
C PHE A 157 24.08 -11.12 0.51
N PRO A 158 24.52 -10.75 1.73
CA PRO A 158 25.52 -11.51 2.46
C PRO A 158 25.01 -12.92 2.81
N GLY A 159 25.88 -13.92 2.66
CA GLY A 159 25.51 -15.34 2.71
C GLY A 159 24.89 -15.82 4.03
N ASN A 160 25.22 -15.20 5.17
CA ASN A 160 24.59 -15.52 6.46
C ASN A 160 23.10 -15.15 6.50
N ASN A 161 22.72 -14.08 5.80
CA ASN A 161 21.36 -13.59 5.76
C ASN A 161 20.51 -14.41 4.78
N THR A 162 21.06 -14.74 3.61
CA THR A 162 20.37 -15.60 2.63
C THR A 162 20.02 -16.97 3.22
N GLN A 163 20.89 -17.52 4.09
CA GLN A 163 20.63 -18.74 4.85
C GLN A 163 19.37 -18.68 5.72
N HIS A 164 19.18 -17.60 6.47
CA HIS A 164 17.97 -17.41 7.28
C HIS A 164 16.70 -17.28 6.42
N LEU A 165 16.80 -16.60 5.27
CA LEU A 165 15.68 -16.48 4.33
C LEU A 165 15.32 -17.84 3.73
N MET A 166 16.32 -18.63 3.33
CA MET A 166 16.12 -19.99 2.81
C MET A 166 15.41 -20.89 3.83
N GLN A 167 15.77 -20.79 5.11
CA GLN A 167 15.13 -21.56 6.18
C GLN A 167 13.72 -21.06 6.50
N LEU A 168 13.49 -19.74 6.53
CA LEU A 168 12.17 -19.15 6.82
C LEU A 168 11.14 -19.47 5.73
N PHE A 169 11.56 -19.40 4.46
CA PHE A 169 10.67 -19.65 3.33
C PHE A 169 10.63 -21.12 2.89
N GLY A 170 11.57 -21.95 3.38
CA GLY A 170 11.69 -23.35 3.03
C GLY A 170 12.01 -23.56 1.55
N CYS A 171 13.00 -22.83 1.04
CA CYS A 171 13.40 -22.84 -0.37
C CYS A 171 14.94 -22.77 -0.48
N CYS A 172 15.50 -23.18 -1.62
CA CYS A 172 16.94 -23.24 -1.80
C CYS A 172 17.39 -22.46 -3.07
N GLY A 173 18.24 -21.44 -2.87
CA GLY A 173 18.68 -20.53 -3.93
C GLY A 173 17.57 -19.66 -4.52
N PHE A 174 17.93 -18.60 -5.27
CA PHE A 174 16.94 -17.71 -5.88
C PHE A 174 16.23 -18.36 -7.06
N GLN A 175 16.89 -18.42 -8.23
CA GLN A 175 16.40 -19.16 -9.39
C GLN A 175 17.10 -20.52 -9.52
N ASN A 176 18.42 -20.54 -9.28
CA ASN A 176 19.23 -21.75 -9.15
C ASN A 176 20.10 -21.63 -7.90
N ALA A 177 20.34 -22.74 -7.21
CA ALA A 177 21.19 -22.77 -6.04
C ALA A 177 22.67 -23.00 -6.42
N THR A 178 23.56 -22.24 -5.81
CA THR A 178 25.01 -22.43 -5.87
C THR A 178 25.45 -23.62 -5.01
N ARG A 179 26.68 -24.11 -5.19
CA ARG A 179 27.19 -25.27 -4.43
C ARG A 179 27.17 -25.06 -2.91
N ASP A 180 27.44 -23.84 -2.46
CA ASP A 180 27.48 -23.51 -1.03
C ASP A 180 26.05 -23.45 -0.45
N GLU A 181 25.09 -22.86 -1.18
CA GLU A 181 23.67 -22.87 -0.81
C GLU A 181 23.09 -24.29 -0.76
N VAL A 182 23.42 -25.11 -1.76
CA VAL A 182 23.04 -26.53 -1.84
C VAL A 182 23.53 -27.33 -0.63
N THR A 183 24.76 -27.07 -0.17
CA THR A 183 25.35 -27.73 1.02
C THR A 183 24.64 -27.31 2.30
N PHE A 184 24.30 -26.01 2.42
CA PHE A 184 23.52 -25.49 3.54
C PHE A 184 22.11 -26.10 3.60
N CYS A 185 21.43 -26.20 2.45
CA CYS A 185 20.07 -26.76 2.38
C CYS A 185 20.02 -28.23 2.80
N ASP A 186 20.98 -29.06 2.35
CA ASP A 186 21.05 -30.48 2.77
C ASP A 186 21.27 -30.64 4.27
N SER A 187 22.17 -29.82 4.83
CA SER A 187 22.50 -29.87 6.25
C SER A 187 21.31 -29.50 7.15
N ASN A 188 20.32 -28.78 6.61
CA ASN A 188 19.14 -28.31 7.33
C ASN A 188 17.83 -28.97 6.85
N GLY A 189 17.90 -29.97 5.96
CA GLY A 189 16.72 -30.68 5.46
C GLY A 189 15.77 -29.83 4.61
N ILE A 190 16.28 -28.82 3.90
CA ILE A 190 15.50 -27.93 3.03
C ILE A 190 15.40 -28.54 1.62
N ASP A 191 14.18 -28.57 1.07
CA ASP A 191 13.93 -29.12 -0.26
C ASP A 191 14.64 -28.31 -1.36
N ARG A 192 15.53 -28.99 -2.10
CA ARG A 192 16.30 -28.42 -3.22
C ARG A 192 15.50 -28.27 -4.50
N SER A 193 14.37 -28.96 -4.62
CA SER A 193 13.52 -28.88 -5.81
C SER A 193 12.74 -27.56 -5.90
N LEU A 194 12.68 -26.81 -4.79
CA LEU A 194 11.91 -25.58 -4.69
C LEU A 194 12.81 -24.34 -4.62
N SER A 195 12.79 -23.57 -5.71
CA SER A 195 13.50 -22.28 -5.77
C SER A 195 12.77 -21.20 -4.97
N CYS A 196 13.51 -20.29 -4.35
CA CYS A 196 12.91 -19.16 -3.62
C CYS A 196 12.13 -18.24 -4.56
N LEU A 197 12.54 -18.14 -5.83
CA LEU A 197 11.79 -17.44 -6.86
C LEU A 197 10.39 -18.04 -7.05
N THR A 198 10.28 -19.37 -7.19
CA THR A 198 8.97 -20.02 -7.36
C THR A 198 8.09 -19.86 -6.12
N LYS A 199 8.68 -19.93 -4.93
CA LYS A 199 7.94 -19.68 -3.68
C LYS A 199 7.40 -18.25 -3.63
N VAL A 200 8.25 -17.26 -3.91
CA VAL A 200 7.87 -15.84 -3.93
C VAL A 200 6.85 -15.56 -5.03
N GLN A 201 7.02 -16.11 -6.22
CA GLN A 201 6.06 -15.97 -7.31
C GLN A 201 4.69 -16.54 -6.94
N ASN A 202 4.62 -17.71 -6.29
CA ASN A 202 3.35 -18.28 -5.86
C ASN A 202 2.67 -17.44 -4.77
N LEU A 203 3.45 -16.85 -3.85
CA LEU A 203 2.93 -15.90 -2.87
C LEU A 203 2.39 -14.65 -3.56
N ILE A 204 3.14 -14.07 -4.51
CA ILE A 204 2.73 -12.89 -5.26
C ILE A 204 1.49 -13.19 -6.10
N LEU A 205 1.44 -14.31 -6.81
CA LEU A 205 0.29 -14.70 -7.64
C LEU A 205 -0.98 -14.94 -6.82
N GLY A 206 -0.85 -15.44 -5.58
CA GLY A 206 -1.99 -15.51 -4.67
C GLY A 206 -2.49 -14.13 -4.25
N GLN A 207 -1.58 -13.21 -3.92
CA GLN A 207 -1.93 -11.88 -3.41
C GLN A 207 -2.34 -10.90 -4.51
N ILE A 208 -1.80 -11.03 -5.73
CA ILE A 208 -2.09 -10.12 -6.86
C ILE A 208 -3.55 -10.19 -7.28
N VAL A 209 -4.22 -11.33 -7.06
CA VAL A 209 -5.67 -11.46 -7.30
C VAL A 209 -6.46 -10.55 -6.35
N ILE A 210 -6.08 -10.52 -5.07
CA ILE A 210 -6.74 -9.67 -4.06
C ILE A 210 -6.47 -8.19 -4.36
N VAL A 211 -5.21 -7.84 -4.64
CA VAL A 211 -4.82 -6.47 -4.98
C VAL A 211 -5.50 -6.01 -6.27
N GLY A 212 -5.59 -6.89 -7.27
CA GLY A 212 -6.30 -6.63 -8.53
C GLY A 212 -7.79 -6.41 -8.33
N ALA A 213 -8.44 -7.17 -7.45
CA ALA A 213 -9.84 -6.97 -7.10
C ALA A 213 -10.09 -5.62 -6.43
N ILE A 214 -9.23 -5.22 -5.47
CA ILE A 214 -9.31 -3.91 -4.82
C ILE A 214 -9.10 -2.80 -5.85
N GLY A 215 -8.07 -2.90 -6.70
CA GLY A 215 -7.79 -1.93 -7.77
C GLY A 215 -8.94 -1.79 -8.76
N GLY A 216 -9.52 -2.89 -9.21
CA GLY A 216 -10.69 -2.88 -10.10
C GLY A 216 -11.91 -2.20 -9.46
N GLY A 217 -12.13 -2.43 -8.16
CA GLY A 217 -13.18 -1.75 -7.40
C GLY A 217 -12.97 -0.24 -7.31
N VAL A 218 -11.73 0.21 -7.09
CA VAL A 218 -11.38 1.64 -7.09
C VAL A 218 -11.66 2.27 -8.45
N VAL A 219 -11.20 1.66 -9.54
CA VAL A 219 -11.46 2.13 -10.91
C VAL A 219 -12.97 2.25 -11.19
N PHE A 220 -13.75 1.27 -10.75
CA PHE A 220 -15.20 1.31 -10.90
C PHE A 220 -15.84 2.50 -10.15
N LEU A 221 -15.43 2.75 -8.90
CA LEU A 221 -15.90 3.89 -8.11
C LEU A 221 -15.48 5.23 -8.73
N GLU A 222 -14.28 5.32 -9.29
CA GLU A 222 -13.79 6.51 -10.00
C GLU A 222 -14.63 6.81 -11.24
N LEU A 223 -14.96 5.79 -12.03
CA LEU A 223 -15.83 5.95 -13.21
C LEU A 223 -17.21 6.48 -12.82
N ILE A 224 -17.78 6.00 -11.72
CA ILE A 224 -19.03 6.55 -11.17
C ILE A 224 -18.85 8.03 -10.80
N GLY A 225 -17.74 8.39 -10.16
CA GLY A 225 -17.41 9.78 -9.82
C GLY A 225 -17.24 10.69 -11.04
N ILE A 226 -16.57 10.22 -12.09
CA ILE A 226 -16.34 10.93 -13.36
C ILE A 226 -17.67 11.16 -14.10
N ILE A 227 -18.45 10.09 -14.27
CA ILE A 227 -19.77 10.14 -14.94
C ILE A 227 -20.73 11.02 -14.13
N GLY A 228 -20.78 10.81 -12.81
CA GLY A 228 -21.62 11.59 -11.89
C GLY A 228 -21.30 13.07 -11.96
N SER A 229 -20.02 13.44 -11.90
CA SER A 229 -19.55 14.82 -12.05
C SER A 229 -19.95 15.44 -13.39
N CYS A 230 -19.80 14.71 -14.50
CA CYS A 230 -20.24 15.16 -15.82
C CYS A 230 -21.74 15.44 -15.87
N VAL A 231 -22.56 14.50 -15.38
CA VAL A 231 -24.03 14.61 -15.38
C VAL A 231 -24.47 15.81 -14.53
N VAL A 232 -23.88 15.97 -13.33
CA VAL A 232 -24.21 17.08 -12.42
C VAL A 232 -23.76 18.42 -12.99
N CYS A 233 -22.55 18.51 -13.56
CA CYS A 233 -22.02 19.73 -14.17
C CYS A 233 -22.86 20.18 -15.38
N ARG A 234 -23.24 19.25 -16.28
CA ARG A 234 -24.12 19.54 -17.42
C ARG A 234 -25.49 20.05 -16.98
N ARG A 235 -26.03 19.54 -15.86
CA ARG A 235 -27.29 20.01 -15.30
C ARG A 235 -27.17 21.44 -14.77
N GLN A 236 -26.09 21.73 -14.05
CA GLN A 236 -25.85 23.08 -13.51
C GLN A 236 -25.74 24.12 -14.63
N LYS A 237 -25.09 23.78 -15.77
CA LYS A 237 -25.05 24.63 -16.99
C LYS A 237 -26.43 25.09 -17.46
N LYS A 238 -27.44 24.21 -17.43
CA LYS A 238 -28.79 24.54 -17.87
C LYS A 238 -29.57 25.45 -16.92
N VAL A 239 -29.23 25.47 -15.63
CA VAL A 239 -29.96 26.27 -14.61
C VAL A 239 -29.43 27.70 -14.50
N GLY A 240 -28.11 27.90 -14.64
CA GLY A 240 -27.49 29.24 -14.55
C GLY A 240 -27.35 29.97 -15.89
N GLY A 241 -28.08 29.55 -16.92
CA GLY A 241 -28.14 30.17 -18.24
C GLY A 241 -29.56 30.53 -18.67
N MET A 242 -30.49 30.58 -17.70
CA MET A 242 -31.80 31.22 -17.80
C MET A 242 -31.76 32.52 -17.01
#